data_AF-A0A2D7VYI7-F1
#
_entry.id   AF-A0A2D7VYI7-F1
#
_cell.length_a   1.000
_cell.length_b   1.000
_cell.length_c   1.000
_cell.angle_alpha   90.00
_cell.angle_beta   90.00
_cell.angle_gamma   90.00
#
_symmetry.space_group_name_H-M   'P 1'
#
loop_
_entity.id
_entity.type
_entity.pdbx_description
1 polymer ?
#
loop_
_entity_poly.entity_id
_entity_poly.type
_entity_poly.pdbx_seq_one_letter_code
_entity_poly.pdbx_strand_id
1 'polypeptide(L)'
;MSSYKESYCNITTDLQAIADVSVFDRKRVLPNNFVDSGTSNLYYLHNSGFVSQLYMDGAEQTYVSDTPNAMNEWTYQAASDRLDVYIGGSSVADMNSRNWEESEDWATLKQKAVDESADEIRSFLARPIYPIKNSVYQGAAERNYDFILVRINAILAVSNLALRSDPDRAAEIRSLAINDETGQGLLDKLRRKEYALWNETTSKTENGIVQVVTQNANSTGTIQDIKMNGPVGTTYDEVRVVISTGGTVEATFNATPTVKFDTYVKNADGLKRNKVIEDEIITAAYQPFVYNTRIAFGIGTYTTGDEFSVTFRSSETNIGSVKSGQIYRM
;
A
#
# COMPACT_ATOMS: atom_id res chain seq x y z
N MET A 1 4.77 9.39 21.17
CA MET A 1 3.67 10.11 20.47
C MET A 1 3.45 9.37 19.17
N SER A 2 2.29 8.73 18.94
CA SER A 2 2.05 8.00 17.69
C SER A 2 1.98 9.01 16.54
N SER A 3 2.89 8.88 15.56
CA SER A 3 2.86 9.69 14.34
C SER A 3 1.53 9.47 13.61
N TYR A 4 0.90 10.54 13.14
CA TYR A 4 -0.28 10.47 12.26
C TYR A 4 0.08 9.98 10.84
N LYS A 5 1.36 9.84 10.54
CA LYS A 5 1.86 9.40 9.24
C LYS A 5 2.27 7.94 9.33
N GLU A 6 1.46 7.06 8.75
CA GLU A 6 1.69 5.61 8.68
C GLU A 6 2.57 5.26 7.47
N SER A 7 3.42 4.24 7.55
CA SER A 7 4.07 3.70 6.37
C SER A 7 3.08 2.96 5.45
N TYR A 8 3.40 2.87 4.16
CA TYR A 8 2.53 2.18 3.19
C TYR A 8 2.85 0.68 3.05
N CYS A 9 4.06 0.25 3.41
CA CYS A 9 4.51 -1.14 3.27
C CYS A 9 5.05 -1.69 4.60
N ASN A 10 5.18 -3.01 4.67
CA ASN A 10 5.73 -3.71 5.83
C ASN A 10 7.22 -4.05 5.65
N ILE A 11 7.90 -4.34 6.77
CA ILE A 11 9.33 -4.67 6.81
C ILE A 11 9.62 -6.18 6.72
N THR A 12 8.60 -7.02 6.55
CA THR A 12 8.69 -8.48 6.59
C THR A 12 8.64 -9.11 5.20
N THR A 13 7.63 -8.78 4.40
CA THR A 13 7.39 -9.39 3.07
C THR A 13 7.60 -8.41 1.94
N ASP A 14 7.21 -7.14 2.11
CA ASP A 14 7.12 -6.20 0.99
C ASP A 14 8.51 -5.79 0.48
N LEU A 15 9.47 -5.63 1.40
CA LEU A 15 10.86 -5.34 1.05
C LEU A 15 11.54 -6.53 0.35
N GLN A 16 11.29 -7.76 0.82
CA GLN A 16 11.83 -8.98 0.23
C GLN A 16 11.32 -9.21 -1.20
N ALA A 17 10.15 -8.68 -1.54
CA ALA A 17 9.60 -8.74 -2.90
C ALA A 17 10.34 -7.84 -3.92
N ILE A 18 11.30 -7.01 -3.48
CA ILE A 18 12.14 -6.16 -4.33
C ILE A 18 13.54 -6.76 -4.47
N ALA A 19 14.18 -7.08 -3.35
CA ALA A 19 15.52 -7.65 -3.29
C ALA A 19 15.68 -8.47 -2.01
N ASP A 20 16.71 -9.32 -1.95
CA ASP A 20 17.13 -9.90 -0.68
C ASP A 20 17.74 -8.80 0.20
N VAL A 21 16.93 -8.24 1.08
CA VAL A 21 17.34 -7.11 1.93
C VAL A 21 18.30 -7.50 3.04
N SER A 22 18.42 -8.79 3.35
CA SER A 22 19.28 -9.28 4.42
C SER A 22 20.75 -9.00 4.14
N VAL A 23 21.14 -8.88 2.87
CA VAL A 23 22.51 -8.56 2.45
C VAL A 23 22.92 -7.11 2.77
N PHE A 24 21.95 -6.25 3.07
CA PHE A 24 22.16 -4.85 3.44
C PHE A 24 22.29 -4.65 4.95
N ASP A 25 22.03 -5.68 5.76
CA ASP A 25 22.31 -5.68 7.20
C ASP A 25 23.81 -5.83 7.44
N ARG A 26 24.54 -4.72 7.30
CA ARG A 26 25.99 -4.67 7.48
C ARG A 26 26.34 -3.89 8.73
N LYS A 27 26.85 -4.61 9.71
CA LYS A 27 27.48 -4.05 10.91
C LYS A 27 28.87 -3.52 10.55
N ARG A 28 29.29 -2.37 11.09
CA ARG A 28 30.68 -1.92 10.94
C ARG A 28 31.49 -2.55 12.07
N VAL A 29 32.67 -3.02 11.73
CA VAL A 29 33.63 -3.62 12.68
C VAL A 29 34.36 -2.50 13.39
N LEU A 30 34.37 -2.55 14.72
CA LEU A 30 35.10 -1.63 15.57
C LEU A 30 36.60 -2.00 15.61
N PRO A 31 37.49 -1.02 15.83
CA PRO A 31 38.92 -1.30 15.94
C PRO A 31 39.24 -2.12 17.21
N ASN A 32 40.22 -3.01 17.09
CA ASN A 32 40.68 -3.87 18.19
C ASN A 32 41.78 -3.19 19.02
N ASN A 33 41.46 -2.05 19.63
CA ASN A 33 42.37 -1.27 20.48
C ASN A 33 41.74 -0.86 21.83
N PHE A 34 41.00 -1.77 22.44
CA PHE A 34 40.49 -1.64 23.80
C PHE A 34 41.64 -1.43 24.80
N VAL A 35 41.37 -0.63 25.83
CA VAL A 35 42.26 -0.37 26.96
C VAL A 35 41.54 -0.62 28.28
N ASP A 36 42.29 -0.89 29.33
CA ASP A 36 41.74 -1.03 30.68
C ASP A 36 41.30 0.35 31.20
N SER A 37 40.14 0.40 31.84
CA SER A 37 39.63 1.62 32.46
C SER A 37 40.33 2.00 33.77
N GLY A 38 41.11 1.09 34.35
CA GLY A 38 41.59 1.13 35.74
C GLY A 38 40.58 0.61 36.75
N THR A 39 39.37 0.22 36.30
CA THR A 39 38.33 -0.43 37.12
C THR A 39 38.18 -1.88 36.66
N SER A 40 38.05 -2.80 37.63
CA SER A 40 37.95 -4.23 37.33
C SER A 40 36.82 -4.53 36.35
N ASN A 41 37.14 -5.28 35.28
CA ASN A 41 36.23 -5.76 34.24
C ASN A 41 35.61 -4.68 33.34
N LEU A 42 36.04 -3.42 33.45
CA LEU A 42 35.56 -2.31 32.61
C LEU A 42 36.66 -1.91 31.61
N TYR A 43 36.30 -1.85 30.34
CA TYR A 43 37.20 -1.54 29.24
C TYR A 43 36.70 -0.37 28.43
N TYR A 44 37.64 0.39 27.88
CA TYR A 44 37.34 1.54 27.03
C TYR A 44 37.84 1.31 25.61
N LEU A 45 37.05 1.76 24.65
CA LEU A 45 37.46 1.93 23.26
C LEU A 45 37.34 3.40 22.91
N HIS A 46 38.48 4.05 22.66
CA HIS A 46 38.54 5.47 22.30
C HIS A 46 38.39 5.66 20.79
N ASN A 47 37.75 6.76 20.40
CA ASN A 47 37.45 7.10 19.01
C ASN A 47 36.68 5.95 18.31
N SER A 48 35.70 5.38 19.01
CA SER A 48 34.85 4.31 18.46
C SER A 48 33.93 4.83 17.35
N GLY A 49 33.73 6.14 17.28
CA GLY A 49 32.60 6.74 16.57
C GLY A 49 31.30 6.45 17.30
N PHE A 50 30.20 6.99 16.78
CA PHE A 50 28.86 6.74 17.33
C PHE A 50 28.52 5.24 17.27
N VAL A 51 28.07 4.71 18.40
CA VAL A 51 27.61 3.32 18.57
C VAL A 51 26.15 3.36 19.02
N SER A 52 25.23 2.91 18.17
CA SER A 52 23.80 2.81 18.50
C SER A 52 23.44 1.48 19.13
N GLN A 53 24.01 0.38 18.64
CA GLN A 53 23.88 -0.96 19.20
C GLN A 53 25.19 -1.71 19.04
N LEU A 54 25.63 -2.39 20.10
CA LEU A 54 26.91 -3.10 20.15
C LEU A 54 26.69 -4.62 20.07
N TYR A 55 27.54 -5.27 19.27
CA TYR A 55 27.61 -6.72 19.14
C TYR A 55 29.02 -7.20 19.45
N MET A 56 29.11 -8.29 20.21
CA MET A 56 30.35 -8.98 20.52
C MET A 56 30.24 -10.40 20.01
N ASP A 57 31.10 -10.79 19.06
CA ASP A 57 31.08 -12.09 18.40
C ASP A 57 29.69 -12.47 17.87
N GLY A 58 28.95 -11.48 17.36
CA GLY A 58 27.60 -11.61 16.85
C GLY A 58 26.48 -11.55 17.90
N ALA A 59 26.80 -11.60 19.19
CA ALA A 59 25.82 -11.49 20.27
C ALA A 59 25.56 -10.03 20.64
N GLU A 60 24.29 -9.64 20.72
CA GLU A 60 23.84 -8.31 21.10
C GLU A 60 24.15 -8.01 22.58
N GLN A 61 24.69 -6.82 22.85
CA GLN A 61 25.07 -6.38 24.19
C GLN A 61 24.00 -5.43 24.78
N THR A 62 23.89 -5.39 26.10
CA THR A 62 22.84 -4.62 26.80
C THR A 62 23.27 -3.17 26.98
N TYR A 63 22.53 -2.25 26.37
CA TYR A 63 22.76 -0.81 26.58
C TYR A 63 22.30 -0.40 28.00
N VAL A 64 23.13 0.40 28.67
CA VAL A 64 22.81 1.06 29.93
C VAL A 64 23.07 2.56 29.85
N SER A 65 22.30 3.35 30.60
CA SER A 65 22.45 4.82 30.62
C SER A 65 23.42 5.33 31.68
N ASP A 66 23.92 4.44 32.54
CA ASP A 66 24.92 4.70 33.57
C ASP A 66 26.25 4.02 33.22
N THR A 67 27.18 3.96 34.17
CA THR A 67 28.45 3.25 33.97
C THR A 67 28.20 1.73 34.01
N PRO A 68 28.54 0.99 32.93
CA PRO A 68 28.37 -0.46 32.87
C PRO A 68 29.02 -1.16 34.06
N ASN A 69 28.27 -2.04 34.71
CA ASN A 69 28.71 -2.69 35.95
C ASN A 69 28.34 -4.18 36.04
N ALA A 70 27.59 -4.72 35.07
CA ALA A 70 27.29 -6.13 34.92
C ALA A 70 27.76 -6.70 33.58
N MET A 71 27.85 -8.03 33.51
CA MET A 71 28.30 -8.75 32.31
C MET A 71 27.50 -8.34 31.07
N ASN A 72 28.20 -8.06 29.97
CA ASN A 72 27.62 -7.72 28.66
C ASN A 72 26.86 -6.38 28.63
N GLU A 73 27.16 -5.49 29.58
CA GLU A 73 26.65 -4.12 29.55
C GLU A 73 27.61 -3.18 28.82
N TRP A 74 27.05 -2.18 28.15
CA TRP A 74 27.82 -1.15 27.48
C TRP A 74 27.11 0.20 27.47
N THR A 75 27.88 1.27 27.30
CA THR A 75 27.35 2.61 27.04
C THR A 75 28.29 3.40 26.14
N TYR A 76 27.75 4.35 25.37
CA TYR A 76 28.53 5.26 24.54
C TYR A 76 28.57 6.66 25.15
N GLN A 77 29.78 7.15 25.42
CA GLN A 77 30.05 8.46 26.00
C GLN A 77 30.28 9.49 24.89
N ALA A 78 29.21 10.14 24.44
CA ALA A 78 29.25 11.10 23.32
C ALA A 78 30.22 12.27 23.53
N ALA A 79 30.43 12.72 24.78
CA ALA A 79 31.32 13.85 25.08
C ALA A 79 32.81 13.52 24.87
N SER A 80 33.18 12.24 24.86
CA SER A 80 34.57 11.78 24.76
C SER A 80 34.81 10.82 23.60
N ASP A 81 33.80 10.61 22.74
CA ASP A 81 33.82 9.61 21.65
C ASP A 81 34.42 8.27 22.13
N ARG A 82 33.81 7.72 23.19
CA ARG A 82 34.32 6.56 23.90
C ARG A 82 33.21 5.55 24.14
N LEU A 83 33.51 4.29 23.85
CA LEU A 83 32.65 3.16 24.19
C LEU A 83 33.16 2.50 25.47
N ASP A 84 32.26 2.33 26.44
CA ASP A 84 32.55 1.70 27.73
C ASP A 84 31.85 0.34 27.74
N VAL A 85 32.58 -0.72 28.08
CA VAL A 85 32.05 -2.09 28.07
C VAL A 85 32.47 -2.85 29.32
N TYR A 86 31.52 -3.52 29.97
CA TYR A 86 31.79 -4.38 31.12
C TYR A 86 31.75 -5.86 30.72
N ILE A 87 32.90 -6.54 30.84
CA ILE A 87 33.03 -7.99 30.59
C ILE A 87 33.78 -8.63 31.76
N GLY A 88 33.07 -9.41 32.56
CA GLY A 88 33.63 -10.09 33.73
C GLY A 88 34.67 -11.14 33.37
N GLY A 89 35.81 -11.13 34.08
CA GLY A 89 36.84 -12.16 33.95
C GLY A 89 37.59 -12.14 32.61
N SER A 90 37.57 -11.01 31.91
CA SER A 90 38.29 -10.80 30.65
C SER A 90 39.63 -10.10 30.88
N SER A 91 40.39 -9.90 29.81
CA SER A 91 41.58 -9.05 29.78
C SER A 91 41.56 -8.16 28.55
N VAL A 92 42.40 -7.11 28.52
CA VAL A 92 42.56 -6.28 27.31
C VAL A 92 42.96 -7.11 26.09
N ALA A 93 43.78 -8.13 26.27
CA ALA A 93 44.17 -9.04 25.19
C ALA A 93 42.96 -9.84 24.67
N ASP A 94 42.11 -10.34 25.57
CA ASP A 94 40.89 -11.05 25.19
C ASP A 94 39.91 -10.12 24.48
N MET A 95 39.71 -8.90 24.98
CA MET A 95 38.86 -7.89 24.36
C MET A 95 39.29 -7.59 22.93
N ASN A 96 40.60 -7.43 22.69
CA ASN A 96 41.16 -7.15 21.37
C ASN A 96 41.21 -8.39 20.45
N SER A 97 40.96 -9.59 20.97
CA SER A 97 40.84 -10.82 20.19
C SER A 97 39.43 -11.11 19.68
N ARG A 98 38.41 -10.48 20.28
CA ARG A 98 37.00 -10.64 19.90
C ARG A 98 36.63 -9.75 18.72
N ASN A 99 35.57 -10.14 18.01
CA ASN A 99 35.00 -9.30 16.96
C ASN A 99 33.96 -8.36 17.59
N TRP A 100 34.26 -7.06 17.54
CA TRP A 100 33.34 -6.02 17.99
C TRP A 100 32.72 -5.35 16.79
N GLU A 101 31.40 -5.26 16.79
CA GLU A 101 30.66 -4.70 15.68
C GLU A 101 29.60 -3.75 16.22
N GLU A 102 29.34 -2.66 15.50
CA GLU A 102 28.19 -1.83 15.78
C GLU A 102 27.26 -1.72 14.59
N SER A 103 25.97 -1.56 14.89
CA SER A 103 24.94 -1.28 13.90
C SER A 103 23.73 -0.66 14.58
N GLU A 104 22.77 -0.19 13.80
CA GLU A 104 21.40 -0.05 14.27
C GLU A 104 20.75 -1.45 14.27
N ASP A 105 19.76 -1.68 15.14
CA ASP A 105 18.94 -2.89 15.06
C ASP A 105 18.29 -3.00 13.67
N TRP A 106 18.35 -4.18 13.06
CA TRP A 106 17.94 -4.36 11.67
C TRP A 106 16.44 -4.10 11.45
N ALA A 107 15.59 -4.47 12.41
CA ALA A 107 14.16 -4.19 12.31
C ALA A 107 13.89 -2.68 12.36
N THR A 108 14.59 -1.98 13.25
CA THR A 108 14.53 -0.53 13.40
C THR A 108 15.02 0.20 12.15
N LEU A 109 16.16 -0.21 11.58
CA LEU A 109 16.71 0.38 10.35
C LEU A 109 15.76 0.19 9.16
N LYS A 110 15.18 -1.01 8.98
CA LYS A 110 14.17 -1.25 7.94
C LYS A 110 12.94 -0.36 8.12
N GLN A 111 12.46 -0.21 9.36
CA GLN A 111 11.29 0.59 9.65
C GLN A 111 11.55 2.07 9.31
N LYS A 112 12.70 2.60 9.71
CA LYS A 112 13.12 3.96 9.38
C LYS A 112 13.20 4.20 7.88
N ALA A 113 13.81 3.28 7.12
CA ALA A 113 13.89 3.39 5.66
C ALA A 113 12.49 3.42 5.00
N VAL A 114 11.55 2.63 5.53
CA VAL A 114 10.16 2.58 5.08
C VAL A 114 9.37 3.86 5.43
N ASP A 115 9.63 4.46 6.58
CA ASP A 115 8.98 5.68 7.03
C ASP A 115 9.47 6.92 6.25
N GLU A 116 10.79 7.03 6.05
CA GLU A 116 11.40 8.09 5.24
C GLU A 116 10.93 8.02 3.78
N SER A 117 10.85 6.82 3.21
CA SER A 117 10.31 6.61 1.85
C SER A 117 8.83 7.01 1.74
N ALA A 118 8.04 6.76 2.78
CA ALA A 118 6.63 7.15 2.79
C ALA A 118 6.47 8.68 2.82
N ASP A 119 7.36 9.38 3.54
CA ASP A 119 7.41 10.83 3.55
C ASP A 119 7.88 11.41 2.20
N GLU A 120 8.82 10.76 1.53
CA GLU A 120 9.21 11.11 0.16
C GLU A 120 8.01 11.02 -0.80
N ILE A 121 7.26 9.91 -0.77
CA ILE A 121 6.05 9.74 -1.61
C ILE A 121 5.04 10.86 -1.34
N ARG A 122 4.82 11.25 -0.08
CA ARG A 122 3.90 12.35 0.28
C ARG A 122 4.37 13.69 -0.24
N SER A 123 5.67 13.95 -0.19
CA SER A 123 6.24 15.19 -0.69
C SER A 123 6.20 15.27 -2.22
N PHE A 124 6.40 14.13 -2.89
CA PHE A 124 6.41 14.06 -4.34
C PHE A 124 5.01 14.12 -4.95
N LEU A 125 4.05 13.49 -4.27
CA LEU A 125 2.67 13.43 -4.70
C LEU A 125 1.90 14.64 -4.16
N ALA A 126 1.65 15.64 -5.02
CA ALA A 126 0.89 16.84 -4.67
C ALA A 126 -0.64 16.60 -4.55
N ARG A 127 -1.07 15.45 -4.02
CA ARG A 127 -2.48 15.11 -3.80
C ARG A 127 -2.68 14.25 -2.54
N PRO A 128 -3.86 14.31 -1.91
CA PRO A 128 -4.14 13.51 -0.71
C PRO A 128 -4.11 12.01 -0.97
N ILE A 129 -3.55 11.26 -0.01
CA ILE A 129 -3.56 9.80 0.02
C ILE A 129 -4.45 9.37 1.18
N TYR A 130 -5.52 8.63 0.89
CA TYR A 130 -6.45 8.16 1.91
C TYR A 130 -6.28 6.66 2.16
N PRO A 131 -6.36 6.20 3.42
CA PRO A 131 -6.37 4.78 3.74
C PRO A 131 -7.71 4.14 3.38
N ILE A 132 -7.66 2.91 2.89
CA ILE A 132 -8.80 2.02 2.65
C ILE A 132 -9.07 1.24 3.95
N LYS A 133 -9.99 1.72 4.78
CA LYS A 133 -10.37 1.04 6.04
C LYS A 133 -11.56 0.09 5.90
N ASN A 134 -12.33 0.20 4.82
CA ASN A 134 -13.45 -0.69 4.57
C ASN A 134 -12.93 -1.95 3.84
N SER A 135 -13.04 -3.10 4.50
CA SER A 135 -12.56 -4.41 4.00
C SER A 135 -13.20 -4.81 2.67
N VAL A 136 -14.40 -4.32 2.35
CA VAL A 136 -15.08 -4.59 1.07
C VAL A 136 -14.32 -3.97 -0.11
N TYR A 137 -13.61 -2.86 0.12
CA TYR A 137 -12.85 -2.14 -0.91
C TYR A 137 -11.34 -2.47 -0.87
N GLN A 138 -10.90 -3.25 0.12
CA GLN A 138 -9.52 -3.70 0.16
C GLN A 138 -9.28 -4.77 -0.92
N GLY A 139 -8.08 -4.76 -1.50
CA GLY A 139 -7.66 -5.82 -2.41
C GLY A 139 -7.50 -7.16 -1.67
N ALA A 140 -7.23 -8.24 -2.42
CA ALA A 140 -7.10 -9.59 -1.87
C ALA A 140 -6.03 -9.76 -0.75
N ALA A 141 -5.11 -8.80 -0.63
CA ALA A 141 -4.09 -8.77 0.42
C ALA A 141 -4.52 -7.96 1.67
N GLU A 142 -5.79 -7.52 1.74
CA GLU A 142 -6.40 -6.80 2.87
C GLU A 142 -5.59 -5.57 3.32
N ARG A 143 -4.95 -4.89 2.36
CA ARG A 143 -4.08 -3.75 2.62
C ARG A 143 -4.89 -2.46 2.72
N ASN A 144 -4.47 -1.60 3.64
CA ASN A 144 -5.04 -0.27 3.83
C ASN A 144 -4.66 0.73 2.72
N TYR A 145 -3.80 0.38 1.78
CA TYR A 145 -3.33 1.25 0.71
C TYR A 145 -3.27 0.49 -0.61
N ASP A 146 -3.42 1.22 -1.72
CA ASP A 146 -3.32 0.66 -3.05
C ASP A 146 -1.97 -0.02 -3.28
N PHE A 147 -1.98 -1.17 -3.95
CA PHE A 147 -0.79 -1.98 -4.22
C PHE A 147 0.35 -1.15 -4.83
N ILE A 148 0.04 -0.19 -5.70
CA ILE A 148 1.04 0.68 -6.32
C ILE A 148 1.80 1.52 -5.28
N LEU A 149 1.11 2.06 -4.27
CA LEU A 149 1.76 2.82 -3.19
C LEU A 149 2.62 1.91 -2.31
N VAL A 150 2.12 0.72 -1.98
CA VAL A 150 2.88 -0.29 -1.22
C VAL A 150 4.18 -0.64 -1.96
N ARG A 151 4.09 -0.87 -3.27
CA ARG A 151 5.23 -1.25 -4.12
C ARG A 151 6.25 -0.12 -4.26
N ILE A 152 5.80 1.11 -4.51
CA ILE A 152 6.68 2.28 -4.62
C ILE A 152 7.42 2.49 -3.30
N ASN A 153 6.72 2.39 -2.15
CA ASN A 153 7.34 2.58 -0.85
C ASN A 153 8.41 1.53 -0.57
N ALA A 154 8.16 0.27 -0.92
CA ALA A 154 9.15 -0.79 -0.80
C ALA A 154 10.37 -0.57 -1.70
N ILE A 155 10.17 -0.13 -2.96
CA ILE A 155 11.27 0.15 -3.89
C ILE A 155 12.19 1.25 -3.35
N LEU A 156 11.61 2.37 -2.91
CA LEU A 156 12.36 3.49 -2.35
C LEU A 156 13.10 3.08 -1.07
N ALA A 157 12.44 2.34 -0.17
CA ALA A 157 13.05 1.86 1.06
C ALA A 157 14.25 0.96 0.79
N VAL A 158 14.12 0.01 -0.14
CA VAL A 158 15.24 -0.87 -0.54
C VAL A 158 16.37 -0.08 -1.20
N SER A 159 16.06 0.94 -2.00
CA SER A 159 17.11 1.80 -2.58
C SER A 159 17.91 2.54 -1.50
N ASN A 160 17.24 3.05 -0.47
CA ASN A 160 17.90 3.75 0.64
C ASN A 160 18.78 2.80 1.48
N LEU A 161 18.33 1.56 1.68
CA LEU A 161 19.13 0.52 2.36
C LEU A 161 20.37 0.13 1.54
N ALA A 162 20.22 0.01 0.22
CA ALA A 162 21.31 -0.39 -0.67
C ALA A 162 22.39 0.70 -0.83
N LEU A 163 22.02 1.98 -0.73
CA LEU A 163 22.86 3.14 -1.08
C LEU A 163 24.24 3.14 -0.41
N ARG A 164 24.33 2.70 0.85
CA ARG A 164 25.60 2.65 1.59
C ARG A 164 26.55 1.57 1.04
N SER A 165 25.99 0.49 0.51
CA SER A 165 26.76 -0.69 0.09
C SER A 165 27.07 -0.70 -1.40
N ASP A 166 26.12 -0.28 -2.22
CA ASP A 166 26.16 -0.34 -3.68
C ASP A 166 25.32 0.83 -4.23
N PRO A 167 25.94 1.99 -4.46
CA PRO A 167 25.22 3.18 -4.91
C PRO A 167 24.66 3.02 -6.34
N ASP A 168 25.30 2.21 -7.19
CA ASP A 168 24.87 1.99 -8.57
C ASP A 168 23.60 1.15 -8.60
N ARG A 169 23.59 0.02 -7.87
CA ARG A 169 22.38 -0.80 -7.70
C ARG A 169 21.26 -0.05 -7.01
N ALA A 170 21.58 0.81 -6.04
CA ALA A 170 20.59 1.66 -5.39
C ALA A 170 19.92 2.62 -6.40
N ALA A 171 20.70 3.23 -7.30
CA ALA A 171 20.18 4.10 -8.35
C ALA A 171 19.29 3.33 -9.34
N GLU A 172 19.70 2.12 -9.76
CA GLU A 172 18.88 1.26 -10.62
C GLU A 172 17.53 0.92 -9.98
N ILE A 173 17.52 0.50 -8.71
CA ILE A 173 16.28 0.18 -7.98
C ILE A 173 15.42 1.43 -7.85
N ARG A 174 16.02 2.58 -7.48
CA ARG A 174 15.31 3.85 -7.36
C ARG A 174 14.66 4.26 -8.68
N SER A 175 15.31 4.00 -9.81
CA SER A 175 14.78 4.30 -11.15
C SER A 175 13.45 3.59 -11.46
N LEU A 176 13.14 2.48 -10.79
CA LEU A 176 11.85 1.80 -10.93
C LEU A 176 10.70 2.60 -10.29
N ALA A 177 11.00 3.38 -9.24
CA ALA A 177 10.04 4.25 -8.57
C ALA A 177 10.02 5.67 -9.17
N ILE A 178 11.19 6.30 -9.31
CA ILE A 178 11.36 7.68 -9.79
C ILE A 178 12.46 7.67 -10.85
N ASN A 179 12.14 8.06 -12.07
CA ASN A 179 13.10 8.12 -13.18
C ASN A 179 13.01 9.50 -13.85
N ASP A 180 13.90 10.41 -13.45
CA ASP A 180 13.89 11.78 -13.96
C ASP A 180 14.22 11.87 -15.47
N GLU A 181 14.91 10.88 -16.03
CA GLU A 181 15.32 10.87 -17.45
C GLU A 181 14.18 10.45 -18.39
N THR A 182 13.45 9.39 -18.02
CA THR A 182 12.41 8.81 -18.89
C THR A 182 10.99 9.14 -18.41
N GLY A 183 10.82 9.55 -17.15
CA GLY A 183 9.52 9.74 -16.50
C GLY A 183 8.70 8.45 -16.41
N GLN A 184 9.34 7.29 -16.52
CA GLN A 184 8.67 5.98 -16.54
C GLN A 184 8.59 5.31 -15.16
N GLY A 185 9.11 5.95 -14.12
CA GLY A 185 9.01 5.48 -12.74
C GLY A 185 7.54 5.33 -12.32
N LEU A 186 7.26 4.33 -11.47
CA LEU A 186 5.89 4.09 -11.01
C LEU A 186 5.29 5.31 -10.30
N LEU A 187 6.09 6.07 -9.55
CA LEU A 187 5.66 7.29 -8.88
C LEU A 187 5.46 8.45 -9.87
N ASP A 188 6.27 8.52 -10.92
CA ASP A 188 6.09 9.51 -12.00
C ASP A 188 4.78 9.27 -12.76
N LYS A 189 4.49 8.01 -13.10
CA LYS A 189 3.22 7.61 -13.75
C LYS A 189 2.03 7.90 -12.86
N LEU A 190 2.18 7.68 -11.55
CA LEU A 190 1.16 8.02 -10.56
C LEU A 190 0.94 9.54 -10.51
N ARG A 191 2.00 10.35 -10.48
CA ARG A 191 1.92 11.82 -10.50
C ARG A 191 1.33 12.36 -11.80
N ARG A 192 1.66 11.74 -12.94
CA ARG A 192 1.11 12.03 -14.28
C ARG A 192 -0.32 11.57 -14.47
N LYS A 193 -0.97 11.01 -13.45
CA LYS A 193 -2.37 10.57 -13.52
C LYS A 193 -2.60 9.44 -14.53
N GLU A 194 -1.57 8.64 -14.82
CA GLU A 194 -1.72 7.40 -15.59
C GLU A 194 -2.26 6.27 -14.72
N TYR A 195 -1.89 6.28 -13.43
CA TYR A 195 -2.52 5.50 -12.38
C TYR A 195 -3.37 6.40 -11.49
N ALA A 196 -4.52 5.85 -11.09
CA ALA A 196 -5.43 6.48 -10.14
C ALA A 196 -5.40 5.73 -8.81
N LEU A 197 -5.55 6.48 -7.73
CA LEU A 197 -5.78 5.91 -6.39
C LEU A 197 -7.25 5.52 -6.22
N TRP A 198 -7.55 4.66 -5.25
CA TRP A 198 -8.91 4.12 -5.01
C TRP A 198 -10.00 5.20 -4.82
N ASN A 199 -9.62 6.35 -4.28
CA ASN A 199 -10.52 7.46 -4.00
C ASN A 199 -10.70 8.40 -5.21
N GLU A 200 -9.91 8.22 -6.27
CA GLU A 200 -9.92 9.10 -7.42
C GLU A 200 -10.90 8.66 -8.49
N THR A 201 -11.46 9.64 -9.20
CA THR A 201 -12.36 9.40 -10.32
C THR A 201 -11.54 9.21 -11.60
N THR A 202 -11.72 8.05 -12.21
CA THR A 202 -11.25 7.68 -13.55
C THR A 202 -12.41 7.64 -14.53
N SER A 203 -12.11 7.63 -15.83
CA SER A 203 -13.10 7.38 -16.88
C SER A 203 -13.89 6.08 -16.63
N LYS A 204 -13.26 5.04 -16.04
CA LYS A 204 -13.93 3.80 -15.66
C LYS A 204 -14.93 3.99 -14.51
N THR A 205 -14.58 4.76 -13.48
CA THR A 205 -15.52 5.06 -12.38
C THR A 205 -16.64 5.99 -12.82
N GLU A 206 -16.42 6.84 -13.84
CA GLU A 206 -17.51 7.61 -14.43
C GLU A 206 -18.49 6.72 -15.21
N ASN A 207 -17.95 5.72 -15.92
CA ASN A 207 -18.73 4.73 -16.67
C ASN A 207 -19.55 3.76 -15.79
N GLY A 208 -19.37 3.83 -14.47
CA GLY A 208 -19.99 2.91 -13.51
C GLY A 208 -19.12 1.68 -13.28
N ILE A 209 -18.74 1.43 -12.03
CA ILE A 209 -18.09 0.15 -11.65
C ILE A 209 -19.14 -0.75 -11.02
N VAL A 210 -19.36 -1.90 -11.65
CA VAL A 210 -20.18 -3.00 -11.12
C VAL A 210 -19.36 -3.83 -10.14
N GLN A 211 -19.90 -4.06 -8.96
CA GLN A 211 -19.36 -4.98 -7.97
C GLN A 211 -20.46 -5.90 -7.45
N VAL A 212 -20.15 -7.17 -7.23
CA VAL A 212 -21.09 -8.11 -6.60
C VAL A 212 -21.09 -7.85 -5.09
N VAL A 213 -22.26 -7.60 -4.51
CA VAL A 213 -22.41 -7.39 -3.05
C VAL A 213 -22.75 -8.70 -2.37
N THR A 214 -23.73 -9.41 -2.91
CA THR A 214 -24.12 -10.73 -2.41
C THR A 214 -24.65 -11.51 -3.58
N GLN A 215 -24.14 -12.72 -3.78
CA GLN A 215 -24.61 -13.61 -4.83
C GLN A 215 -24.67 -15.02 -4.27
N ASN A 216 -25.80 -15.70 -4.49
CA ASN A 216 -25.97 -17.08 -4.09
C ASN A 216 -24.95 -17.98 -4.83
N ALA A 217 -24.48 -19.04 -4.18
CA ALA A 217 -23.54 -20.00 -4.77
C ALA A 217 -24.07 -20.68 -6.05
N ASN A 218 -25.40 -20.74 -6.22
CA ASN A 218 -26.05 -21.32 -7.39
C ASN A 218 -26.36 -20.30 -8.50
N SER A 219 -26.13 -19.00 -8.25
CA SER A 219 -26.36 -17.96 -9.24
C SER A 219 -25.21 -17.90 -10.23
N THR A 220 -25.54 -17.91 -11.52
CA THR A 220 -24.58 -17.81 -12.63
C THR A 220 -24.75 -16.54 -13.45
N GLY A 221 -25.89 -15.85 -13.30
CA GLY A 221 -26.16 -14.59 -13.96
C GLY A 221 -25.45 -13.40 -13.30
N THR A 222 -24.94 -12.47 -14.09
CA THR A 222 -24.25 -11.26 -13.63
C THR A 222 -24.74 -10.03 -14.39
N ILE A 223 -24.39 -8.83 -13.94
CA ILE A 223 -24.51 -7.62 -14.78
C ILE A 223 -23.33 -7.65 -15.75
N GLN A 224 -23.62 -7.65 -17.04
CA GLN A 224 -22.63 -7.76 -18.09
C GLN A 224 -22.03 -6.40 -18.44
N ASP A 225 -22.87 -5.37 -18.55
CA ASP A 225 -22.42 -4.03 -18.93
C ASP A 225 -23.36 -2.93 -18.42
N ILE A 226 -22.80 -1.72 -18.28
CA ILE A 226 -23.53 -0.48 -18.03
C ILE A 226 -23.10 0.54 -19.06
N LYS A 227 -24.07 0.98 -19.87
CA LYS A 227 -23.85 1.93 -20.95
C LYS A 227 -24.40 3.31 -20.58
N MET A 228 -23.55 4.33 -20.68
CA MET A 228 -23.96 5.72 -20.48
C MET A 228 -24.51 6.35 -21.76
N ASN A 229 -25.57 7.15 -21.65
CA ASN A 229 -26.10 7.98 -22.74
C ASN A 229 -25.88 9.48 -22.50
N GLY A 230 -24.76 9.84 -21.88
CA GLY A 230 -24.40 11.20 -21.48
C GLY A 230 -23.70 11.21 -20.11
N PRO A 231 -23.12 12.34 -19.68
CA PRO A 231 -22.45 12.44 -18.39
C PRO A 231 -23.43 12.17 -17.22
N VAL A 232 -22.94 11.50 -16.17
CA VAL A 232 -23.76 11.20 -15.00
C VAL A 232 -24.04 12.49 -14.22
N GLY A 233 -25.32 12.80 -13.97
CA GLY A 233 -25.73 14.01 -13.26
C GLY A 233 -25.54 13.98 -11.73
N THR A 234 -25.06 12.87 -11.15
CA THR A 234 -24.83 12.74 -9.69
C THR A 234 -23.35 12.84 -9.36
N THR A 235 -23.01 13.53 -8.28
CA THR A 235 -21.62 13.65 -7.78
C THR A 235 -21.08 12.31 -7.29
N TYR A 236 -21.89 11.58 -6.52
CA TYR A 236 -21.57 10.24 -6.02
C TYR A 236 -22.87 9.51 -5.68
N ASP A 237 -23.04 8.29 -6.17
CA ASP A 237 -24.03 7.36 -5.63
C ASP A 237 -23.52 5.92 -5.73
N GLU A 238 -23.95 5.09 -4.78
CA GLU A 238 -23.73 3.65 -4.79
C GLU A 238 -25.09 2.98 -4.96
N VAL A 239 -25.45 2.75 -6.22
CA VAL A 239 -26.76 2.24 -6.61
C VAL A 239 -26.80 0.74 -6.34
N ARG A 240 -27.88 0.27 -5.70
CA ARG A 240 -28.11 -1.15 -5.47
C ARG A 240 -29.09 -1.71 -6.48
N VAL A 241 -28.69 -2.81 -7.11
CA VAL A 241 -29.55 -3.63 -7.95
C VAL A 241 -29.83 -4.92 -7.19
N VAL A 242 -31.09 -5.20 -6.89
CA VAL A 242 -31.49 -6.39 -6.13
C VAL A 242 -32.41 -7.23 -7.00
N ILE A 243 -32.14 -8.53 -7.11
CA ILE A 243 -33.04 -9.46 -7.79
C ILE A 243 -34.28 -9.68 -6.91
N SER A 244 -35.44 -9.17 -7.34
CA SER A 244 -36.71 -9.30 -6.61
C SER A 244 -37.37 -10.66 -6.87
N THR A 245 -37.29 -11.15 -8.10
CA THR A 245 -37.81 -12.47 -8.51
C THR A 245 -36.70 -13.27 -9.19
N GLY A 246 -36.30 -14.39 -8.60
CA GLY A 246 -35.29 -15.29 -9.15
C GLY A 246 -35.83 -16.21 -10.26
N GLY A 247 -34.91 -16.84 -10.98
CA GLY A 247 -35.17 -17.74 -12.10
C GLY A 247 -34.02 -17.76 -13.09
N THR A 248 -34.19 -18.46 -14.21
CA THR A 248 -33.19 -18.56 -15.26
C THR A 248 -33.56 -17.65 -16.42
N VAL A 249 -32.62 -16.79 -16.82
CA VAL A 249 -32.71 -15.97 -18.03
C VAL A 249 -32.00 -16.71 -19.16
N GLU A 250 -32.76 -17.10 -20.18
CA GLU A 250 -32.26 -17.81 -21.35
C GLU A 250 -32.57 -17.03 -22.63
N ALA A 251 -31.71 -17.16 -23.64
CA ALA A 251 -31.89 -16.53 -24.95
C ALA A 251 -32.85 -17.36 -25.83
N THR A 252 -34.12 -17.46 -25.43
CA THR A 252 -35.11 -18.32 -26.11
C THR A 252 -36.18 -17.47 -26.79
N PHE A 253 -36.46 -17.74 -28.08
CA PHE A 253 -37.34 -16.93 -28.95
C PHE A 253 -38.81 -16.79 -28.47
N ASN A 254 -39.27 -17.60 -27.51
CA ASN A 254 -40.68 -17.66 -27.15
C ASN A 254 -40.95 -17.86 -25.64
N ALA A 255 -39.95 -17.58 -24.80
CA ALA A 255 -40.12 -17.61 -23.34
C ALA A 255 -40.26 -16.17 -22.83
N THR A 256 -41.33 -15.88 -22.09
CA THR A 256 -41.45 -14.60 -21.38
C THR A 256 -40.50 -14.63 -20.19
N PRO A 257 -39.51 -13.73 -20.09
CA PRO A 257 -38.63 -13.70 -18.93
C PRO A 257 -39.45 -13.40 -17.67
N THR A 258 -39.21 -14.15 -16.61
CA THR A 258 -39.92 -14.02 -15.32
C THR A 258 -39.07 -13.40 -14.23
N VAL A 259 -37.75 -13.35 -14.44
CA VAL A 259 -36.79 -12.80 -13.49
C VAL A 259 -36.92 -11.28 -13.44
N LYS A 260 -36.89 -10.70 -12.26
CA LYS A 260 -37.11 -9.26 -12.04
C LYS A 260 -36.07 -8.65 -11.12
N PHE A 261 -35.84 -7.35 -11.28
CA PHE A 261 -34.93 -6.59 -10.44
C PHE A 261 -35.54 -5.27 -9.95
N ASP A 262 -35.09 -4.86 -8.77
CA ASP A 262 -35.33 -3.56 -8.16
C ASP A 262 -34.04 -2.74 -8.19
N THR A 263 -34.18 -1.41 -8.31
CA THR A 263 -33.05 -0.48 -8.20
C THR A 263 -33.28 0.52 -7.08
N TYR A 264 -32.28 0.66 -6.20
CA TYR A 264 -32.28 1.60 -5.10
C TYR A 264 -31.15 2.62 -5.26
N VAL A 265 -31.49 3.90 -5.10
CA VAL A 265 -30.58 5.04 -5.11
C VAL A 265 -30.53 5.72 -3.75
N LYS A 266 -29.57 6.63 -3.56
CA LYS A 266 -29.52 7.46 -2.36
C LYS A 266 -30.68 8.45 -2.26
N ASN A 267 -30.99 8.88 -1.04
CA ASN A 267 -31.80 10.07 -0.75
C ASN A 267 -31.08 10.93 0.32
N ALA A 268 -31.78 11.93 0.88
CA ALA A 268 -31.22 12.79 1.94
C ALA A 268 -30.87 12.03 3.24
N ASP A 269 -31.50 10.88 3.49
CA ASP A 269 -31.31 10.07 4.69
C ASP A 269 -30.22 8.99 4.55
N GLY A 270 -29.68 8.79 3.33
CA GLY A 270 -28.53 7.92 3.07
C GLY A 270 -28.60 7.08 1.80
N LEU A 271 -27.67 6.12 1.70
CA LEU A 271 -27.56 5.16 0.58
C LEU A 271 -28.67 4.10 0.65
N LYS A 272 -29.10 3.58 -0.51
CA LYS A 272 -30.13 2.51 -0.64
C LYS A 272 -31.45 2.85 0.08
N ARG A 273 -31.91 4.10 0.01
CA ARG A 273 -33.12 4.54 0.72
C ARG A 273 -34.31 4.80 -0.18
N ASN A 274 -34.07 5.01 -1.48
CA ASN A 274 -35.13 5.30 -2.43
C ASN A 274 -35.18 4.23 -3.52
N LYS A 275 -36.27 3.47 -3.60
CA LYS A 275 -36.52 2.53 -4.70
C LYS A 275 -37.04 3.32 -5.89
N VAL A 276 -36.36 3.22 -7.04
CA VAL A 276 -36.67 4.00 -8.25
C VAL A 276 -37.10 3.13 -9.43
N ILE A 277 -36.70 1.87 -9.44
CA ILE A 277 -37.18 0.85 -10.38
C ILE A 277 -37.69 -0.30 -9.52
N GLU A 278 -38.89 -0.78 -9.81
CA GLU A 278 -39.55 -1.84 -9.07
C GLU A 278 -40.02 -2.93 -10.03
N ASP A 279 -39.65 -4.18 -9.74
CA ASP A 279 -40.10 -5.39 -10.41
C ASP A 279 -39.94 -5.38 -11.95
N GLU A 280 -38.90 -4.72 -12.44
CA GLU A 280 -38.57 -4.64 -13.86
C GLU A 280 -38.04 -6.00 -14.34
N ILE A 281 -38.60 -6.51 -15.44
CA ILE A 281 -38.26 -7.83 -15.98
C ILE A 281 -36.86 -7.79 -16.60
N ILE A 282 -36.00 -8.77 -16.31
CA ILE A 282 -34.69 -8.91 -16.94
C ILE A 282 -34.86 -9.50 -18.34
N THR A 283 -34.49 -8.72 -19.38
CA THR A 283 -34.65 -9.14 -20.79
C THR A 283 -33.34 -9.53 -21.47
N ALA A 284 -32.20 -9.46 -20.78
CA ALA A 284 -30.85 -9.61 -21.35
C ALA A 284 -30.51 -8.63 -22.50
N ALA A 285 -31.34 -7.61 -22.73
CA ALA A 285 -31.06 -6.48 -23.60
C ALA A 285 -30.64 -5.25 -22.77
N TYR A 286 -30.27 -4.14 -23.44
CA TYR A 286 -30.02 -2.88 -22.76
C TYR A 286 -31.33 -2.23 -22.28
N GLN A 287 -31.55 -2.27 -20.98
CA GLN A 287 -32.75 -1.74 -20.35
C GLN A 287 -32.50 -0.37 -19.73
N PRO A 288 -33.50 0.52 -19.67
CA PRO A 288 -33.36 1.80 -18.97
C PRO A 288 -32.90 1.58 -17.52
N PHE A 289 -31.94 2.38 -17.09
CA PHE A 289 -31.43 2.38 -15.72
C PHE A 289 -31.45 3.81 -15.16
N VAL A 290 -30.77 4.03 -14.04
CA VAL A 290 -30.72 5.33 -13.37
C VAL A 290 -29.70 6.27 -14.02
N TYR A 291 -29.83 7.57 -13.74
CA TYR A 291 -28.87 8.61 -14.15
C TYR A 291 -28.52 8.62 -15.66
N ASN A 292 -29.52 8.37 -16.52
CA ASN A 292 -29.38 8.36 -17.99
C ASN A 292 -28.39 7.29 -18.48
N THR A 293 -28.38 6.14 -17.81
CA THR A 293 -27.62 4.96 -18.20
C THR A 293 -28.55 3.81 -18.57
N ARG A 294 -28.00 2.75 -19.17
CA ARG A 294 -28.70 1.50 -19.48
C ARG A 294 -27.90 0.34 -18.91
N ILE A 295 -28.61 -0.64 -18.37
CA ILE A 295 -28.03 -1.85 -17.78
C ILE A 295 -28.28 -3.04 -18.71
N ALA A 296 -27.30 -3.93 -18.82
CA ALA A 296 -27.43 -5.21 -19.51
C ALA A 296 -27.07 -6.36 -18.56
N PHE A 297 -27.96 -7.33 -18.49
CA PHE A 297 -27.79 -8.55 -17.71
C PHE A 297 -27.30 -9.69 -18.60
N GLY A 298 -26.39 -10.51 -18.10
CA GLY A 298 -25.97 -11.73 -18.78
C GLY A 298 -27.06 -12.81 -18.76
N ILE A 299 -26.91 -13.82 -19.61
CA ILE A 299 -27.71 -15.05 -19.51
C ILE A 299 -27.24 -15.85 -18.28
N GLY A 300 -28.16 -16.56 -17.63
CA GLY A 300 -27.85 -17.38 -16.46
C GLY A 300 -28.95 -17.41 -15.41
N THR A 301 -28.65 -18.05 -14.29
CA THR A 301 -29.56 -18.19 -13.16
C THR A 301 -29.33 -17.05 -12.17
N TYR A 302 -30.41 -16.38 -11.78
CA TYR A 302 -30.45 -15.35 -10.75
C TYR A 302 -31.29 -15.86 -9.58
N THR A 303 -30.82 -15.63 -8.36
CA THR A 303 -31.55 -16.01 -7.13
C THR A 303 -32.16 -14.76 -6.51
N THR A 304 -33.39 -14.87 -5.99
CA THR A 304 -34.00 -13.77 -5.22
C THR A 304 -33.08 -13.34 -4.08
N GLY A 305 -32.81 -12.04 -3.98
CA GLY A 305 -31.92 -11.48 -2.98
C GLY A 305 -30.45 -11.35 -3.42
N ASP A 306 -30.08 -11.79 -4.63
CA ASP A 306 -28.79 -11.43 -5.22
C ASP A 306 -28.72 -9.89 -5.33
N GLU A 307 -27.61 -9.31 -4.89
CA GLU A 307 -27.39 -7.87 -4.81
C GLU A 307 -26.09 -7.48 -5.50
N PHE A 308 -26.19 -6.46 -6.35
CA PHE A 308 -25.07 -5.84 -7.05
C PHE A 308 -24.98 -4.35 -6.69
N SER A 309 -23.75 -3.86 -6.60
CA SER A 309 -23.39 -2.46 -6.43
C SER A 309 -23.00 -1.88 -7.77
N VAL A 310 -23.52 -0.69 -8.09
CA VAL A 310 -23.01 0.13 -9.17
C VAL A 310 -22.61 1.48 -8.60
N THR A 311 -21.30 1.75 -8.61
CA THR A 311 -20.79 3.05 -8.14
C THR A 311 -20.71 4.03 -9.29
N PHE A 312 -21.41 5.15 -9.16
CA PHE A 312 -21.28 6.30 -10.05
C PHE A 312 -20.56 7.44 -9.33
N ARG A 313 -19.57 8.03 -9.98
CA ARG A 313 -18.87 9.24 -9.54
C ARG A 313 -18.72 10.17 -10.73
N SER A 314 -19.01 11.45 -10.56
CA SER A 314 -18.65 12.46 -11.55
C SER A 314 -17.55 13.36 -11.00
N SER A 315 -16.61 13.76 -11.85
CA SER A 315 -15.59 14.74 -11.51
C SER A 315 -15.46 15.78 -12.63
N GLU A 316 -15.17 17.03 -12.28
CA GLU A 316 -14.93 18.08 -13.28
C GLU A 316 -13.67 17.82 -14.12
N THR A 317 -12.75 16.98 -13.64
CA THR A 317 -11.49 16.65 -14.33
C THR A 317 -11.21 15.17 -14.27
N ASN A 318 -11.54 14.47 -15.35
CA ASN A 318 -11.20 13.06 -15.53
C ASN A 318 -9.70 12.82 -15.50
N ILE A 319 -9.27 11.90 -14.64
CA ILE A 319 -7.92 11.36 -14.64
C ILE A 319 -7.86 10.29 -15.75
N GLY A 320 -6.95 10.46 -16.72
CA GLY A 320 -6.68 9.45 -17.76
C GLY A 320 -7.48 9.56 -19.07
N SER A 321 -7.89 10.74 -19.51
CA SER A 321 -8.52 10.92 -20.83
C SER A 321 -7.94 12.12 -21.59
N VAL A 322 -6.93 11.89 -22.42
CA VAL A 322 -6.77 12.68 -23.65
C VAL A 322 -7.60 11.95 -24.72
N LYS A 323 -8.89 12.26 -24.82
CA LYS A 323 -9.60 11.97 -26.07
C LYS A 323 -8.96 12.89 -27.10
N SER A 324 -8.16 12.35 -28.01
CA SER A 324 -7.72 13.12 -29.19
C SER A 324 -8.99 13.55 -29.91
N GLY A 325 -9.40 14.80 -29.73
CA GLY A 325 -10.47 15.38 -30.54
C GLY A 325 -9.97 15.45 -31.96
N GLN A 326 -10.39 14.52 -32.82
CA GLN A 326 -10.34 14.76 -34.25
C GLN A 326 -11.25 15.97 -34.52
N ILE A 327 -10.63 17.12 -34.71
CA ILE A 327 -11.30 18.31 -35.22
C ILE A 327 -11.63 18.00 -36.68
N TYR A 328 -12.87 17.58 -36.96
CA TYR A 328 -13.41 17.71 -38.30
C TYR A 328 -13.68 19.20 -38.53
N ARG A 329 -12.84 19.82 -39.36
CA ARG A 329 -13.22 21.08 -40.01
C ARG A 329 -14.30 20.73 -41.02
N MET A 330 -15.53 21.23 -40.81
CA MET A 330 -16.48 21.43 -41.91
C MET A 330 -16.11 22.71 -42.66
#